data_AF-A0A2N8P3S8-F1
#
_entry.id   AF-A0A2N8P3S8-F1
#
_cell.length_a   1.000
_cell.length_b   1.000
_cell.length_c   1.000
_cell.angle_alpha   90.00
_cell.angle_beta   90.00
_cell.angle_gamma   90.00
#
_symmetry.space_group_name_H-M   'P 1'
#
loop_
_entity.id
_entity.type
_entity.pdbx_description
1 polymer ?
#
loop_
_entity_poly.entity_id
_entity_poly.type
_entity_poly.pdbx_seq_one_letter_code
_entity_poly.pdbx_strand_id
1 'polypeptide(L)'
;MTPRLVRLAPAYVGTVLAGSYATHRLLPPAARERLLRRCSTNADNLDGGRWDTLATSALLTEGPVELPYALLLLAVLGYAEYAYGAWWAAGAFVCGHVGASLLVYAGLRAVRAGSRTRSATDVGPSYGYQAVLGALGASLPRGAARTGACAALLALGARPLLRGRRPTFTDVGHLAALGLGMGMSLGISLGPWRARGARAA
;
A
#
# COMPACT_ATOMS: atom_id res chain seq x y z
N MET A 1 -13.02 -12.35 -25.30
CA MET A 1 -12.23 -12.12 -24.07
C MET A 1 -12.64 -13.17 -23.06
N THR A 2 -11.75 -14.08 -22.67
CA THR A 2 -12.01 -14.99 -21.56
C THR A 2 -12.00 -14.18 -20.25
N PRO A 3 -13.06 -14.23 -19.43
CA PRO A 3 -13.08 -13.51 -18.16
C PRO A 3 -11.92 -14.02 -17.29
N ARG A 4 -11.03 -13.12 -16.88
CA ARG A 4 -10.00 -13.44 -15.88
C ARG A 4 -10.70 -13.56 -14.53
N LEU A 5 -10.69 -14.76 -13.96
CA LEU A 5 -11.21 -14.99 -12.62
C LEU A 5 -10.33 -14.24 -11.61
N VAL A 6 -10.90 -13.23 -10.95
CA VAL A 6 -10.26 -12.49 -9.86
C VAL A 6 -10.34 -13.37 -8.61
N ARG A 7 -9.20 -13.77 -8.06
CA ARG A 7 -9.13 -14.69 -6.91
C ARG A 7 -8.24 -14.13 -5.80
N LEU A 8 -7.13 -13.49 -6.15
CA LEU A 8 -6.13 -13.09 -5.17
C LEU A 8 -6.60 -11.89 -4.34
N ALA A 9 -7.15 -10.86 -4.99
CA ALA A 9 -7.70 -9.67 -4.36
C ALA A 9 -8.81 -9.99 -3.35
N PRO A 10 -9.89 -10.73 -3.68
CA PRO A 10 -10.92 -11.08 -2.70
C PRO A 10 -10.40 -11.98 -1.59
N ALA A 11 -9.48 -12.92 -1.88
CA ALA A 11 -8.87 -13.75 -0.85
C ALA A 11 -8.03 -12.92 0.14
N TYR A 12 -7.22 -11.99 -0.37
CA TYR A 12 -6.43 -11.07 0.44
C TYR A 12 -7.31 -10.14 1.28
N VAL A 13 -8.29 -9.47 0.67
CA VAL A 13 -9.21 -8.58 1.38
C VAL A 13 -10.01 -9.35 2.43
N GLY A 14 -10.51 -10.54 2.09
CA GLY A 14 -11.19 -11.43 3.04
C GLY A 14 -10.29 -11.82 4.22
N THR A 15 -9.01 -12.07 3.96
CA THR A 15 -8.02 -12.36 5.02
C THR A 15 -7.81 -11.17 5.94
N VAL A 16 -7.65 -9.96 5.40
CA VAL A 16 -7.50 -8.73 6.21
C VAL A 16 -8.77 -8.49 7.03
N LEU A 17 -9.96 -8.63 6.43
CA LEU A 17 -11.24 -8.48 7.11
C LEU A 17 -11.40 -9.47 8.26
N ALA A 18 -11.18 -10.76 7.99
CA ALA A 18 -11.31 -11.82 8.98
C ALA A 18 -10.26 -11.67 10.09
N GLY A 19 -9.01 -11.40 9.73
CA GLY A 19 -7.89 -11.20 10.68
C GLY A 19 -8.12 -10.01 11.60
N SER A 20 -8.49 -8.86 11.05
CA SER A 20 -8.81 -7.67 11.84
C SER A 20 -10.05 -7.88 12.70
N TYR A 21 -11.12 -8.48 12.16
CA TYR A 21 -12.33 -8.78 12.94
C TYR A 21 -12.03 -9.73 14.11
N ALA A 22 -11.37 -10.86 13.85
CA ALA A 22 -11.00 -11.84 14.87
C ALA A 22 -10.11 -11.21 15.95
N THR A 23 -9.10 -10.43 15.54
CA THR A 23 -8.22 -9.72 16.47
C THR A 23 -8.99 -8.75 17.37
N HIS A 24 -9.96 -8.02 16.83
CA HIS A 24 -10.77 -7.06 17.59
C HIS A 24 -11.80 -7.72 18.50
N ARG A 25 -12.40 -8.83 18.06
CA ARG A 25 -13.48 -9.51 18.79
C ARG A 25 -12.99 -10.51 19.82
N LEU A 26 -11.88 -11.20 19.55
CA LEU A 26 -11.44 -12.35 20.34
C LEU A 26 -10.32 -12.01 21.32
N LEU A 27 -9.53 -10.96 21.06
CA LEU A 27 -8.40 -10.61 21.93
C LEU A 27 -8.76 -9.50 22.94
N PRO A 28 -8.35 -9.62 24.21
CA PRO A 28 -8.35 -8.51 25.15
C PRO A 28 -7.55 -7.31 24.62
N PRO A 29 -7.89 -6.05 24.98
CA PRO A 29 -7.22 -4.86 24.45
C PRO A 29 -5.69 -4.89 24.54
N ALA A 30 -5.13 -5.33 25.66
CA ALA A 30 -3.68 -5.43 25.83
C ALA A 30 -3.04 -6.51 24.95
N ALA A 31 -3.74 -7.62 24.70
CA ALA A 31 -3.25 -8.68 23.80
C ALA A 31 -3.28 -8.23 22.35
N ARG A 32 -4.36 -7.56 21.93
CA ARG A 32 -4.47 -6.92 20.61
C ARG A 32 -3.36 -5.93 20.37
N GLU A 33 -3.13 -5.02 21.31
CA GLU A 33 -2.10 -4.00 21.16
C GLU A 33 -0.68 -4.60 21.08
N ARG A 34 -0.40 -5.67 21.85
CA ARG A 34 0.84 -6.45 21.72
C ARG A 34 0.98 -7.11 20.36
N LEU A 35 -0.10 -7.69 19.82
CA LEU A 35 -0.08 -8.30 18.48
C LEU A 35 0.20 -7.25 17.40
N LEU A 36 -0.53 -6.14 17.39
CA LEU A 36 -0.36 -5.07 16.42
C LEU A 36 1.07 -4.49 16.48
N ARG A 37 1.61 -4.25 17.68
CA ARG A 37 3.00 -3.84 17.85
C ARG A 37 4.01 -4.85 17.31
N ARG A 38 3.76 -6.16 17.47
CA ARG A 38 4.63 -7.22 16.93
C ARG A 38 4.60 -7.28 15.40
N CYS A 39 3.46 -7.01 14.78
CA CYS A 39 3.31 -7.03 13.33
C CYS A 39 3.65 -5.69 12.64
N SER A 40 3.82 -4.61 13.41
CA SER A 40 4.03 -3.24 12.92
C SER A 40 5.36 -3.04 12.18
N THR A 41 5.35 -2.24 11.10
CA THR A 41 6.56 -1.78 10.39
C THR A 41 7.25 -0.58 11.04
N ASN A 42 7.03 -0.35 12.34
CA ASN A 42 7.66 0.76 13.05
C ASN A 42 9.18 0.64 13.12
N ALA A 43 9.84 1.78 13.35
CA ALA A 43 11.29 1.86 13.25
C ALA A 43 12.01 1.02 14.31
N ASP A 44 11.48 0.93 15.54
CA ASP A 44 12.09 0.12 16.60
C ASP A 44 12.05 -1.38 16.26
N ASN A 45 11.01 -1.82 15.55
CA ASN A 45 10.88 -3.20 15.10
C ASN A 45 11.89 -3.57 14.02
N LEU A 46 12.06 -2.69 13.03
CA LEU A 46 13.00 -2.87 11.93
C LEU A 46 14.46 -2.75 12.41
N ASP A 47 14.74 -1.83 13.35
CA ASP A 47 16.05 -1.74 14.01
C ASP A 47 16.37 -3.01 14.81
N GLY A 48 15.35 -3.66 15.38
CA GLY A 48 15.46 -4.96 16.04
C GLY A 48 15.57 -6.16 15.10
N GLY A 49 15.69 -5.94 13.78
CA GLY A 49 15.87 -7.00 12.78
C GLY A 49 14.60 -7.76 12.39
N ARG A 50 13.41 -7.26 12.77
CA ARG A 50 12.13 -7.92 12.48
C ARG A 50 11.59 -7.57 11.10
N TRP A 51 12.30 -7.99 10.06
CA TRP A 51 11.95 -7.70 8.67
C TRP A 51 10.68 -8.43 8.20
N ASP A 52 10.27 -9.49 8.89
CA ASP A 52 8.99 -10.19 8.69
C ASP A 52 7.80 -9.24 8.83
N THR A 53 7.93 -8.16 9.60
CA THR A 53 6.86 -7.16 9.76
C THR A 53 6.48 -6.49 8.46
N LEU A 54 7.39 -6.40 7.48
CA LEU A 54 7.09 -5.88 6.15
C LEU A 54 5.98 -6.67 5.44
N ALA A 55 5.86 -7.97 5.74
CA ALA A 55 4.77 -8.80 5.24
C ALA A 55 3.58 -8.82 6.22
N THR A 56 3.83 -9.05 7.51
CA THR A 56 2.72 -9.23 8.48
C THR A 56 1.92 -7.96 8.73
N SER A 57 2.52 -6.77 8.58
CA SER A 57 1.81 -5.50 8.77
C SER A 57 0.69 -5.31 7.77
N ALA A 58 0.80 -5.90 6.58
CA ALA A 58 -0.23 -5.82 5.54
C ALA A 58 -1.48 -6.68 5.83
N LEU A 59 -1.45 -7.53 6.86
CA LEU A 59 -2.52 -8.51 7.14
C LEU A 59 -3.49 -8.06 8.23
N LEU A 60 -3.17 -7.00 8.97
CA LEU A 60 -3.94 -6.54 10.12
C LEU A 60 -4.18 -5.03 10.06
N THR A 61 -5.25 -4.57 10.68
CA THR A 61 -5.56 -3.14 10.86
C THR A 61 -5.73 -2.81 12.34
N GLU A 62 -5.44 -1.56 12.71
CA GLU A 62 -5.55 -1.10 14.11
C GLU A 62 -6.98 -1.15 14.65
N GLY A 63 -7.96 -0.96 13.78
CA GLY A 63 -9.40 -1.00 14.05
C GLY A 63 -10.11 -2.09 13.24
N PRO A 64 -11.40 -2.36 13.50
CA PRO A 64 -12.27 -3.01 12.53
C PRO A 64 -12.16 -2.29 11.19
N VAL A 65 -12.16 -3.05 10.10
CA VAL A 65 -12.12 -2.46 8.76
C VAL A 65 -13.50 -1.91 8.43
N GLU A 66 -13.59 -0.60 8.27
CA GLU A 66 -14.83 0.04 7.84
C GLU A 66 -15.26 -0.45 6.46
N LEU A 67 -16.56 -0.72 6.29
CA LEU A 67 -17.11 -1.27 5.04
C LEU A 67 -16.73 -0.44 3.80
N PRO A 68 -16.78 0.91 3.82
CA PRO A 68 -16.35 1.71 2.67
C PRO A 68 -14.88 1.48 2.29
N TYR A 69 -13.99 1.35 3.28
CA TYR A 69 -12.58 1.09 3.02
C TYR A 69 -12.35 -0.33 2.48
N ALA A 70 -13.05 -1.33 3.01
CA ALA A 70 -13.00 -2.70 2.51
C ALA A 70 -13.43 -2.80 1.04
N LEU A 71 -14.53 -2.11 0.68
CA LEU A 71 -15.04 -2.08 -0.69
C LEU A 71 -14.09 -1.35 -1.63
N LEU A 72 -13.48 -0.24 -1.21
CA LEU A 72 -12.47 0.46 -1.99
C LEU A 72 -11.21 -0.38 -2.20
N LEU A 73 -10.74 -1.04 -1.14
CA LEU A 73 -9.59 -1.94 -1.21
C LEU A 73 -9.86 -3.08 -2.20
N LEU A 74 -11.03 -3.71 -2.11
CA LEU A 74 -11.44 -4.76 -3.05
C LEU A 74 -11.60 -4.23 -4.47
N ALA A 75 -12.20 -3.07 -4.66
CA ALA A 75 -12.40 -2.48 -5.98
C ALA A 75 -11.06 -2.17 -6.66
N VAL A 76 -10.13 -1.54 -5.94
CA VAL A 76 -8.81 -1.18 -6.48
C VAL A 76 -7.96 -2.42 -6.78
N LEU A 77 -7.84 -3.35 -5.82
CA LEU A 77 -7.05 -4.56 -6.02
C LEU A 77 -7.68 -5.50 -7.04
N GLY A 78 -9.01 -5.67 -6.98
CA GLY A 78 -9.77 -6.53 -7.88
C GLY A 78 -9.75 -6.00 -9.31
N TYR A 79 -9.87 -4.68 -9.50
CA TYR A 79 -9.73 -4.07 -10.83
C TYR A 79 -8.30 -4.21 -11.37
N ALA A 80 -7.28 -4.00 -10.53
CA ALA A 80 -5.89 -4.21 -10.94
C ALA A 80 -5.62 -5.67 -11.37
N GLU A 81 -6.10 -6.64 -10.60
CA GLU A 81 -5.99 -8.06 -10.94
C GLU A 81 -6.76 -8.40 -12.22
N TYR A 82 -7.98 -7.86 -12.38
CA TYR A 82 -8.78 -8.06 -13.58
C TYR A 82 -8.10 -7.48 -14.84
N ALA A 83 -7.66 -6.22 -14.78
CA ALA A 83 -7.13 -5.49 -15.93
C ALA A 83 -5.69 -5.88 -16.28
N TYR A 84 -4.83 -6.09 -15.28
CA TYR A 84 -3.39 -6.29 -15.47
C TYR A 84 -2.87 -7.65 -14.99
N GLY A 85 -3.69 -8.44 -14.29
CA GLY A 85 -3.35 -9.76 -13.77
C GLY A 85 -2.88 -9.74 -12.31
N ALA A 86 -3.05 -10.88 -11.63
CA ALA A 86 -2.77 -11.02 -10.19
C ALA A 86 -1.32 -10.67 -9.84
N TRP A 87 -0.35 -11.11 -10.63
CA TRP A 87 1.07 -10.84 -10.37
C TRP A 87 1.45 -9.38 -10.55
N TRP A 88 0.81 -8.68 -11.49
CA TRP A 88 1.03 -7.24 -11.65
C TRP A 88 0.48 -6.48 -10.44
N ALA A 89 -0.75 -6.82 -10.02
CA ALA A 89 -1.40 -6.20 -8.86
C ALA A 89 -0.61 -6.48 -7.57
N ALA A 90 -0.18 -7.72 -7.36
CA ALA A 90 0.66 -8.12 -6.23
C ALA A 90 2.03 -7.41 -6.27
N GLY A 91 2.66 -7.31 -7.44
CA GLY A 91 3.92 -6.60 -7.61
C GLY A 91 3.81 -5.12 -7.24
N ALA A 92 2.76 -4.42 -7.72
CA ALA A 92 2.50 -3.03 -7.37
C ALA A 92 2.22 -2.85 -5.87
N PHE A 93 1.41 -3.73 -5.30
CA PHE A 93 1.12 -3.75 -3.87
C PHE A 93 2.39 -3.93 -3.04
N VAL A 94 3.18 -4.99 -3.30
CA VAL A 94 4.40 -5.31 -2.54
C VAL A 94 5.45 -4.22 -2.72
N CYS A 95 5.67 -3.73 -3.94
CA CYS A 95 6.63 -2.67 -4.22
C CYS A 95 6.34 -1.41 -3.41
N GLY A 96 5.10 -0.96 -3.40
CA GLY A 96 4.75 0.23 -2.64
C GLY A 96 4.60 0.00 -1.14
N HIS A 97 4.09 -1.14 -0.71
CA HIS A 97 3.99 -1.48 0.73
C HIS A 97 5.37 -1.56 1.37
N VAL A 98 6.24 -2.42 0.85
CA VAL A 98 7.59 -2.61 1.36
C VAL A 98 8.44 -1.36 1.12
N GLY A 99 8.39 -0.79 -0.09
CA GLY A 99 9.17 0.38 -0.43
C GLY A 99 8.82 1.60 0.42
N ALA A 100 7.54 1.88 0.64
CA ALA A 100 7.13 2.99 1.50
C ALA A 100 7.50 2.75 2.97
N SER A 101 7.31 1.54 3.50
CA SER A 101 7.74 1.22 4.87
C SER A 101 9.25 1.44 5.05
N LEU A 102 10.08 1.04 4.08
CA LEU A 102 11.52 1.25 4.13
C LEU A 102 11.91 2.72 3.99
N LEU A 103 11.24 3.50 3.13
CA LEU A 103 11.47 4.94 2.99
C LEU A 103 11.09 5.69 4.27
N VAL A 104 9.95 5.35 4.87
CA VAL A 104 9.51 5.89 6.16
C VAL A 104 10.54 5.58 7.24
N TYR A 105 10.95 4.31 7.34
CA TYR A 105 11.97 3.87 8.28
C TYR A 105 13.29 4.64 8.12
N ALA A 106 13.80 4.76 6.90
CA ALA A 106 15.02 5.51 6.61
C ALA A 106 14.86 6.99 6.97
N GLY A 107 13.71 7.60 6.64
CA GLY A 107 13.39 8.99 6.98
C GLY A 107 13.36 9.22 8.50
N LEU A 108 12.70 8.34 9.26
CA LEU A 108 12.64 8.42 10.72
C LEU A 108 14.02 8.28 11.38
N ARG A 109 14.92 7.45 10.81
CA ARG A 109 16.32 7.37 11.22
C ARG A 109 17.09 8.66 10.91
N ALA A 110 16.92 9.19 9.69
CA ALA A 110 17.62 10.39 9.25
C ALA A 110 17.29 11.62 10.12
N VAL A 111 16.02 11.79 10.50
CA VAL A 111 15.58 12.91 11.36
C VAL A 111 15.72 12.63 12.85
N ARG A 112 16.26 11.47 13.25
CA ARG A 112 16.38 11.03 14.66
C ARG A 112 15.06 11.17 15.42
N ALA A 113 13.99 10.63 14.85
CA ALA A 113 12.65 10.74 15.42
C ALA A 113 12.60 10.27 16.89
N GLY A 114 11.76 10.89 17.70
CA GLY A 114 11.61 10.53 19.12
C GLY A 114 11.03 9.12 19.32
N SER A 115 11.26 8.53 20.49
CA SER A 115 10.83 7.17 20.84
C SER A 115 9.34 6.91 20.60
N ARG A 116 8.48 7.89 20.92
CA ARG A 116 7.03 7.80 20.67
C ARG A 116 6.70 7.62 19.19
N THR A 117 7.37 8.35 18.30
CA THR A 117 7.15 8.25 16.85
C THR A 117 7.73 6.97 16.29
N ARG A 118 8.90 6.55 16.78
CA ARG A 118 9.59 5.34 16.31
C ARG A 118 8.89 4.03 16.70
N SER A 119 8.20 4.01 17.84
CA SER A 119 7.44 2.85 18.34
C SER A 119 5.96 2.87 17.94
N ALA A 120 5.49 3.95 17.32
CA ALA A 120 4.10 4.10 16.89
C ALA A 120 3.69 2.92 15.99
N THR A 121 2.49 2.40 16.20
CA THR A 121 1.97 1.28 15.40
C THR A 121 1.79 1.72 13.94
N ASP A 122 2.27 0.90 13.01
CA ASP A 122 2.09 1.07 11.57
C ASP A 122 1.73 -0.29 10.97
N VAL A 123 0.43 -0.54 10.87
CA VAL A 123 -0.14 -1.77 10.29
C VAL A 123 -1.30 -1.40 9.38
N GLY A 124 -1.46 -2.19 8.33
CA GLY A 124 -2.57 -2.07 7.42
C GLY A 124 -2.14 -2.29 5.97
N PRO A 125 -3.13 -2.57 5.10
CA PRO A 125 -2.91 -2.69 3.66
C PRO A 125 -2.69 -1.33 2.97
N SER A 126 -2.65 -0.23 3.73
CA SER A 126 -2.88 1.11 3.21
C SER A 126 -1.76 1.60 2.28
N TYR A 127 -0.50 1.25 2.54
CA TYR A 127 0.61 1.59 1.62
C TYR A 127 0.46 0.84 0.30
N GLY A 128 0.27 -0.48 0.35
CA GLY A 128 0.06 -1.27 -0.86
C GLY A 128 -1.18 -0.85 -1.65
N TYR A 129 -2.27 -0.46 -0.97
CA TYR A 129 -3.46 0.12 -1.61
C TYR A 129 -3.13 1.40 -2.37
N GLN A 130 -2.44 2.36 -1.74
CA GLN A 130 -2.04 3.62 -2.39
C GLN A 130 -1.14 3.36 -3.59
N ALA A 131 -0.25 2.38 -3.49
CA ALA A 131 0.63 1.99 -4.58
C ALA A 131 -0.14 1.44 -5.79
N VAL A 132 -1.09 0.52 -5.57
CA VAL A 132 -1.92 0.00 -6.66
C VAL A 132 -2.76 1.12 -7.28
N LEU A 133 -3.31 2.02 -6.47
CA LEU A 133 -4.06 3.19 -6.95
C LEU A 133 -3.20 4.11 -7.84
N GLY A 134 -1.96 4.40 -7.41
CA GLY A 134 -1.00 5.17 -8.20
C GLY A 134 -0.60 4.48 -9.49
N ALA A 135 -0.35 3.17 -9.43
CA ALA A 135 -0.02 2.37 -10.60
C ALA A 135 -1.17 2.33 -11.62
N LEU A 136 -2.43 2.20 -11.17
CA LEU A 136 -3.60 2.27 -12.03
C LEU A 136 -3.76 3.65 -12.68
N GLY A 137 -3.61 4.73 -11.91
CA GLY A 137 -3.68 6.10 -12.43
C GLY A 137 -2.63 6.34 -13.53
N ALA A 138 -1.41 5.86 -13.33
CA ALA A 138 -0.33 5.96 -14.31
C ALA A 138 -0.48 5.02 -15.53
N SER A 139 -1.34 3.99 -15.43
CA SER A 139 -1.61 3.03 -16.50
C SER A 139 -2.71 3.49 -17.46
N LEU A 140 -3.36 4.62 -17.20
CA LEU A 140 -4.30 5.25 -18.13
C LEU A 140 -3.61 5.63 -19.46
N PRO A 141 -4.37 5.73 -20.58
CA PRO A 141 -3.82 6.16 -21.85
C PRO A 141 -3.05 7.48 -21.76
N ARG A 142 -1.94 7.58 -22.49
CA ARG A 142 -1.11 8.80 -22.53
C ARG A 142 -1.98 9.97 -22.98
N GLY A 143 -1.94 11.07 -22.22
CA GLY A 143 -2.71 12.28 -22.50
C GLY A 143 -3.25 12.92 -21.22
N ALA A 144 -4.18 13.87 -21.40
CA ALA A 144 -4.76 14.66 -20.32
C ALA A 144 -5.42 13.79 -19.23
N ALA A 145 -6.03 12.66 -19.59
CA ALA A 145 -6.65 11.74 -18.62
C ALA A 145 -5.64 11.17 -17.61
N ARG A 146 -4.51 10.61 -18.09
CA ARG A 146 -3.45 10.10 -17.21
C ARG A 146 -2.84 11.22 -16.37
N THR A 147 -2.51 12.35 -16.99
CA THR A 147 -1.90 13.48 -16.27
C THR A 147 -2.85 14.01 -15.20
N GLY A 148 -4.13 14.20 -15.52
CA GLY A 148 -5.16 14.65 -14.60
C GLY A 148 -5.39 13.67 -13.45
N ALA A 149 -5.46 12.37 -13.74
CA ALA A 149 -5.60 11.34 -12.71
C ALA A 149 -4.40 11.30 -11.76
N CYS A 150 -3.16 11.28 -12.30
CA CYS A 150 -1.96 11.31 -11.47
C CYS A 150 -1.88 12.59 -10.63
N ALA A 151 -2.15 13.75 -11.22
CA ALA A 151 -2.14 15.03 -10.51
C ALA A 151 -3.21 15.06 -9.40
N ALA A 152 -4.43 14.60 -9.68
CA ALA A 152 -5.50 14.53 -8.69
C ALA A 152 -5.16 13.57 -7.55
N LEU A 153 -4.63 12.38 -7.85
CA LEU A 153 -4.21 11.41 -6.84
C LEU A 153 -3.08 11.98 -5.96
N LEU A 154 -2.07 12.61 -6.56
CA LEU A 154 -0.98 13.25 -5.82
C LEU A 154 -1.50 14.40 -4.95
N ALA A 155 -2.40 15.24 -5.47
CA ALA A 155 -2.99 16.33 -4.71
C ALA A 155 -3.83 15.83 -3.53
N LEU A 156 -4.60 14.75 -3.73
CA LEU A 156 -5.37 14.10 -2.67
C LEU A 156 -4.45 13.44 -1.63
N GLY A 157 -3.39 12.75 -2.06
CA GLY A 157 -2.41 12.11 -1.19
C GLY A 157 -1.54 13.10 -0.42
N ALA A 158 -1.25 14.28 -0.98
CA ALA A 158 -0.51 15.34 -0.31
C ALA A 158 -1.39 16.18 0.63
N ARG A 159 -2.72 16.11 0.50
CA ARG A 159 -3.66 16.90 1.31
C ARG A 159 -3.43 16.80 2.83
N PRO A 160 -3.20 15.61 3.43
CA PRO A 160 -2.94 15.50 4.86
C PRO A 160 -1.66 16.23 5.31
N LEU A 161 -0.66 16.32 4.43
CA LEU A 161 0.60 17.03 4.68
C LEU A 161 0.42 18.55 4.68
N LEU A 162 -0.56 19.06 3.94
CA LEU A 162 -0.77 20.49 3.71
C LEU A 162 -1.84 21.14 4.60
N ARG A 163 -2.82 20.36 5.09
CA ARG A 163 -4.04 20.92 5.73
C ARG A 163 -4.12 20.86 7.27
N GLY A 164 -3.01 20.60 7.97
CA GLY A 164 -2.89 20.99 9.39
C GLY A 164 -3.49 20.02 10.43
N ARG A 165 -2.71 18.99 10.74
CA ARG A 165 -2.20 18.59 12.07
C ARG A 165 -0.73 18.22 11.81
N ARG A 166 0.13 18.04 12.83
CA ARG A 166 1.52 17.60 12.55
C ARG A 166 1.46 16.34 11.66
N PRO A 167 1.97 16.39 10.41
CA PRO A 167 1.86 15.27 9.50
C PRO A 167 2.49 14.04 10.15
N THR A 168 1.79 12.92 10.06
CA THR A 168 2.29 11.66 10.57
C THR A 168 3.28 11.07 9.58
N PHE A 169 4.15 10.18 10.04
CA PHE A 169 5.01 9.43 9.14
C PHE A 169 4.19 8.55 8.19
N THR A 170 2.97 8.15 8.60
CA THR A 170 2.02 7.40 7.78
C THR A 170 1.51 8.21 6.60
N ASP A 171 1.26 9.51 6.78
CA ASP A 171 0.87 10.40 5.67
C ASP A 171 1.97 10.48 4.60
N VAL A 172 3.23 10.54 5.05
CA VAL A 172 4.40 10.50 4.16
C VAL A 172 4.50 9.12 3.49
N GLY A 173 4.26 8.04 4.23
CA GLY A 173 4.19 6.67 3.71
C GLY A 173 3.14 6.49 2.63
N HIS A 174 1.93 7.03 2.81
CA HIS A 174 0.87 7.00 1.78
C HIS A 174 1.29 7.71 0.50
N LEU A 175 1.85 8.92 0.62
CA LEU A 175 2.30 9.67 -0.55
C LEU A 175 3.48 8.98 -1.25
N ALA A 176 4.42 8.42 -0.49
CA ALA A 176 5.55 7.66 -1.03
C ALA A 176 5.08 6.39 -1.76
N ALA A 177 4.17 5.62 -1.17
CA ALA A 177 3.61 4.42 -1.78
C ALA A 177 2.87 4.73 -3.08
N LEU A 178 2.05 5.79 -3.08
CA LEU A 178 1.37 6.30 -4.27
C LEU A 178 2.37 6.63 -5.40
N GLY A 179 3.43 7.36 -5.07
CA GLY A 179 4.50 7.72 -6.01
C GLY A 179 5.26 6.50 -6.54
N LEU A 180 5.59 5.53 -5.69
CA LEU A 180 6.24 4.27 -6.07
C LEU A 180 5.38 3.48 -7.06
N GLY A 181 4.08 3.39 -6.80
CA GLY A 181 3.13 2.76 -7.72
C GLY A 181 3.08 3.42 -9.10
N MET A 182 3.00 4.76 -9.12
CA MET A 182 3.07 5.54 -10.38
C MET A 182 4.39 5.27 -11.11
N GLY A 183 5.51 5.32 -10.39
CA GLY A 183 6.85 5.06 -10.93
C GLY A 183 6.99 3.66 -11.53
N MET A 184 6.46 2.63 -10.87
CA MET A 184 6.46 1.26 -11.38
C MET A 184 5.74 1.16 -12.74
N SER A 185 4.53 1.71 -12.85
CA SER A 185 3.75 1.67 -14.09
C SER A 185 4.42 2.45 -15.23
N LEU A 186 4.98 3.64 -14.92
CA LEU A 186 5.72 4.44 -15.88
C LEU A 186 7.02 3.75 -16.33
N GLY A 187 7.75 3.11 -15.42
CA GLY A 187 8.96 2.35 -15.72
C GLY A 187 8.69 1.14 -16.62
N ILE A 188 7.62 0.38 -16.35
CA ILE A 188 7.17 -0.72 -17.23
C ILE A 188 6.81 -0.18 -18.62
N SER A 189 6.19 1.00 -18.68
CA SER A 189 5.80 1.66 -19.95
C SER A 189 6.97 2.23 -20.76
N LEU A 190 8.13 2.40 -20.13
CA LEU A 190 9.36 2.93 -20.74
C LEU A 190 10.43 1.84 -20.98
N GLY A 191 10.27 0.65 -20.38
CA GLY A 191 11.23 -0.44 -20.49
C GLY A 191 11.26 -1.12 -21.87
N PRO A 192 12.40 -1.75 -22.26
CA PRO A 192 12.60 -2.39 -23.56
C PRO A 192 11.68 -3.61 -23.83
N TRP A 193 10.82 -4.00 -22.89
CA TRP A 193 9.92 -5.15 -23.02
C TRP A 193 8.81 -4.97 -24.06
N ARG A 194 8.46 -3.73 -24.45
CA ARG A 194 7.56 -3.47 -25.60
C ARG A 194 8.24 -3.60 -26.97
N ALA A 195 9.57 -3.52 -27.05
CA ALA A 195 10.28 -3.58 -28.32
C ALA A 195 10.36 -4.99 -28.93
N ARG A 196 10.10 -6.04 -28.13
CA ARG A 196 10.12 -7.44 -28.59
C ARG A 196 8.77 -7.95 -29.13
N GLY A 197 7.66 -7.35 -28.74
CA GLY A 197 6.31 -7.74 -29.22
C GLY A 197 5.91 -7.11 -30.56
N ALA A 198 6.57 -6.03 -30.98
CA ALA A 198 6.24 -5.29 -32.21
C ALA A 198 7.11 -5.68 -33.42
N ARG A 199 8.06 -6.61 -33.27
CA ARG A 199 8.89 -7.14 -34.37
C ARG A 199 8.50 -8.55 -34.81
N ALA A 200 7.40 -9.07 -34.30
CA ALA A 200 6.89 -10.42 -34.59
C ALA A 200 5.44 -10.40 -35.10
N ALA A 201 4.96 -9.24 -35.57
CA ALA A 201 3.67 -9.06 -36.23
C ALA A 201 3.90 -8.51 -37.63
#